data_AF-A0A9X4HFH0-F1
#
_entry.id   AF-A0A9X4HFH0-F1
#
_cell.length_a   1.000
_cell.length_b   1.000
_cell.length_c   1.000
_cell.angle_alpha   90.00
_cell.angle_beta   90.00
_cell.angle_gamma   90.00
#
_symmetry.space_group_name_H-M   'P 1'
#
loop_
_entity.id
_entity.type
_entity.pdbx_description
1 polymer ?
#
loop_
_entity_poly.entity_id
_entity_poly.type
_entity_poly.pdbx_seq_one_letter_code
_entity_poly.pdbx_strand_id
1 'polypeptide(L)'
;MSAACTRLGIELPIIQAPMGGAVGPALAAAVSNAGGLGTLALWGADIETLRRQIRETQALTSKPFAVNLNLEFAQGERLDACLQERVPIISFFWREPSALVARAKAGGAVVLHTVGTAEDARRAVECGVDIVVAQGWEAGGHVRGKVATMALVPAVVDAVGRVPVIAAGGIADGRGLAAALALGASGVWIGTRFLASTEVEIHPHYRERLFRATEDDTVYLEELFDIGWPKAPHRVLRNSTVAAWEAAGRPVSGKRPGEGEVVATSKSRGPIVRYRSYTPAADAEGDIDALSLWAGQSVALVHKTQPAAEIVQEIFDEAQAVLGRLSNAR
;
A
#
# COMPACT_ATOMS: atom_id res chain seq x y z
N MET A 1 -5.18 -21.02 -11.13
CA MET A 1 -4.41 -20.35 -10.07
C MET A 1 -3.32 -19.53 -10.76
N SER A 2 -3.17 -18.23 -10.45
CA SER A 2 -2.18 -17.39 -11.14
C SER A 2 -0.75 -17.73 -10.71
N ALA A 3 0.25 -17.32 -11.50
CA ALA A 3 1.66 -17.53 -11.15
C ALA A 3 2.05 -16.89 -9.82
N ALA A 4 1.47 -15.72 -9.51
CA ALA A 4 1.66 -15.07 -8.21
C ALA A 4 1.01 -15.85 -7.07
N CYS A 5 -0.22 -16.35 -7.23
CA CYS A 5 -0.88 -17.20 -6.22
C CYS A 5 -0.03 -18.41 -5.86
N THR A 6 0.48 -19.13 -6.86
CA THR A 6 1.37 -20.28 -6.64
C THR A 6 2.67 -19.89 -5.94
N ARG A 7 3.29 -18.77 -6.32
CA ARG A 7 4.54 -18.32 -5.71
C ARG A 7 4.37 -17.86 -4.26
N LEU A 8 3.23 -17.25 -3.94
CA LEU A 8 2.91 -16.70 -2.61
C LEU A 8 2.24 -17.72 -1.67
N GLY A 9 1.72 -18.83 -2.20
CA GLY A 9 0.94 -19.79 -1.43
C GLY A 9 -0.44 -19.26 -1.03
N ILE A 10 -1.06 -18.43 -1.88
CA ILE A 10 -2.40 -17.85 -1.65
C ILE A 10 -3.40 -18.34 -2.70
N GLU A 11 -4.69 -18.20 -2.42
CA GLU A 11 -5.79 -18.74 -3.23
C GLU A 11 -6.27 -17.73 -4.28
N LEU A 12 -6.40 -16.46 -3.86
CA LEU A 12 -6.94 -15.37 -4.66
C LEU A 12 -5.84 -14.35 -4.96
N PRO A 13 -5.77 -13.80 -6.19
CA PRO A 13 -4.69 -12.91 -6.61
C PRO A 13 -4.90 -11.47 -6.11
N ILE A 14 -5.29 -11.31 -4.86
CA ILE A 14 -5.64 -10.04 -4.20
C ILE A 14 -4.73 -9.86 -3.00
N ILE A 15 -3.94 -8.79 -3.02
CA ILE A 15 -2.98 -8.44 -1.97
C ILE A 15 -3.41 -7.11 -1.36
N GLN A 16 -3.54 -7.07 -0.05
CA GLN A 16 -3.76 -5.82 0.68
C GLN A 16 -2.44 -5.06 0.81
N ALA A 17 -2.44 -3.80 0.37
CA ALA A 17 -1.25 -2.94 0.33
C ALA A 17 -0.83 -2.49 1.74
N PRO A 18 0.48 -2.49 2.09
CA PRO A 18 1.00 -2.09 3.40
C PRO A 18 0.81 -0.59 3.63
N MET A 19 -0.34 -0.21 4.16
CA MET A 19 -0.66 1.18 4.49
C MET A 19 -0.13 1.49 5.89
N GLY A 20 1.02 2.17 5.94
CA GLY A 20 1.72 2.53 7.17
C GLY A 20 0.80 3.18 8.19
N GLY A 21 0.71 2.62 9.38
CA GLY A 21 -0.11 3.13 10.47
C GLY A 21 -1.63 2.91 10.33
N ALA A 22 -2.12 2.34 9.23
CA ALA A 22 -3.53 1.92 9.08
C ALA A 22 -3.71 0.40 9.19
N VAL A 23 -2.69 -0.39 8.82
CA VAL A 23 -2.76 -1.85 8.80
C VAL A 23 -2.17 -2.42 10.08
N GLY A 24 -3.04 -2.99 10.91
CA GLY A 24 -2.67 -3.83 12.05
C GLY A 24 -2.81 -5.34 11.77
N PRO A 25 -2.48 -6.19 12.75
CA PRO A 25 -2.61 -7.64 12.65
C PRO A 25 -3.99 -8.15 12.24
N ALA A 26 -5.06 -7.51 12.73
CA ALA A 26 -6.44 -7.92 12.44
C ALA A 26 -6.76 -7.83 10.93
N LEU A 27 -6.41 -6.71 10.29
CA LEU A 27 -6.63 -6.52 8.85
C LEU A 27 -5.79 -7.50 8.02
N ALA A 28 -4.50 -7.62 8.33
CA ALA A 28 -3.62 -8.54 7.59
C ALA A 28 -4.12 -9.99 7.71
N ALA A 29 -4.46 -10.44 8.92
CA ALA A 29 -4.98 -11.79 9.13
C ALA A 29 -6.34 -12.02 8.45
N ALA A 30 -7.26 -11.04 8.47
CA ALA A 30 -8.56 -11.16 7.81
C ALA A 30 -8.42 -11.34 6.29
N VAL A 31 -7.53 -10.59 5.65
CA VAL A 31 -7.24 -10.74 4.20
C VAL A 31 -6.61 -12.09 3.90
N SER A 32 -5.61 -12.51 4.70
CA SER A 32 -4.96 -13.82 4.54
C SER A 32 -5.94 -14.99 4.74
N ASN A 33 -6.82 -14.91 5.74
CA ASN A 33 -7.85 -15.92 6.00
C ASN A 33 -8.90 -16.00 4.88
N ALA A 34 -9.15 -14.92 4.17
CA ALA A 34 -10.04 -14.88 3.00
C ALA A 34 -9.38 -15.40 1.70
N GLY A 35 -8.15 -15.90 1.77
CA GLY A 35 -7.44 -16.47 0.63
C GLY A 35 -6.60 -15.46 -0.16
N GLY A 36 -6.62 -14.17 0.21
CA GLY A 36 -5.69 -13.17 -0.32
C GLY A 36 -4.35 -13.16 0.43
N LEU A 37 -3.58 -12.07 0.29
CA LEU A 37 -2.37 -11.82 1.07
C LEU A 37 -2.51 -10.54 1.90
N GLY A 38 -2.55 -10.68 3.22
CA GLY A 38 -2.38 -9.55 4.14
C GLY A 38 -0.94 -9.07 4.19
N THR A 39 -0.71 -7.76 4.26
CA THR A 39 0.63 -7.16 4.31
C THR A 39 0.73 -6.12 5.40
N LEU A 40 1.55 -6.39 6.42
CA LEU A 40 1.90 -5.43 7.47
C LEU A 40 2.91 -4.39 6.97
N ALA A 41 2.82 -3.16 7.48
CA ALA A 41 3.75 -2.08 7.19
C ALA A 41 4.62 -1.76 8.43
N LEU A 42 5.75 -2.46 8.59
CA LEU A 42 6.54 -2.43 9.84
C LEU A 42 7.85 -1.66 9.74
N TRP A 43 8.08 -0.96 8.62
CA TRP A 43 9.34 -0.26 8.34
C TRP A 43 9.72 0.83 9.35
N GLY A 44 8.74 1.40 10.06
CA GLY A 44 8.94 2.42 11.08
C GLY A 44 8.76 1.94 12.52
N ALA A 45 8.35 0.68 12.73
CA ALA A 45 8.16 0.11 14.06
C ALA A 45 9.52 -0.14 14.75
N ASP A 46 9.59 -0.01 16.07
CA ASP A 46 10.71 -0.57 16.82
C ASP A 46 10.68 -2.12 16.77
N ILE A 47 11.77 -2.77 17.18
CA ILE A 47 11.91 -4.23 17.08
C ILE A 47 10.91 -4.98 17.97
N GLU A 48 10.56 -4.45 19.14
CA GLU A 48 9.61 -5.08 20.05
C GLU A 48 8.20 -5.04 19.45
N THR A 49 7.76 -3.86 19.00
CA THR A 49 6.48 -3.65 18.31
C THR A 49 6.39 -4.50 17.04
N LEU A 50 7.47 -4.58 16.25
CA LEU A 50 7.54 -5.42 15.06
C LEU A 50 7.30 -6.90 15.40
N ARG A 51 8.00 -7.44 16.40
CA ARG A 51 7.82 -8.85 16.81
C ARG A 51 6.42 -9.10 17.36
N ARG A 52 5.91 -8.18 18.18
CA ARG A 52 4.56 -8.25 18.73
C ARG A 52 3.52 -8.36 17.61
N GLN A 53 3.54 -7.45 16.64
CA GLN A 53 2.57 -7.45 15.53
C GLN A 53 2.69 -8.68 14.63
N ILE A 54 3.91 -9.19 14.40
CA ILE A 54 4.12 -10.45 13.67
C ILE A 54 3.46 -11.62 14.41
N ARG A 55 3.71 -11.76 15.72
CA ARG A 55 3.15 -12.85 16.54
C ARG A 55 1.64 -12.75 16.70
N GLU A 56 1.10 -11.54 16.88
CA GLU A 56 -0.34 -11.30 16.88
C GLU A 56 -0.97 -11.73 15.55
N THR A 57 -0.32 -11.44 14.41
CA THR A 57 -0.81 -11.88 13.10
C THR A 57 -0.75 -13.41 12.98
N GLN A 58 0.34 -14.05 13.40
CA GLN A 58 0.48 -15.51 13.44
C GLN A 58 -0.54 -16.21 14.35
N ALA A 59 -1.00 -15.53 15.40
CA ALA A 59 -2.06 -16.05 16.27
C ALA A 59 -3.45 -15.96 15.62
N LEU A 60 -3.66 -15.02 14.69
CA LEU A 60 -4.93 -14.77 14.01
C LEU A 60 -5.07 -15.52 12.67
N THR A 61 -3.96 -15.99 12.08
CA THR A 61 -3.98 -16.74 10.82
C THR A 61 -2.88 -17.78 10.73
N SER A 62 -3.21 -18.94 10.16
CA SER A 62 -2.25 -19.95 9.70
C SER A 62 -1.88 -19.82 8.22
N LYS A 63 -2.49 -18.85 7.51
CA LYS A 63 -2.25 -18.56 6.09
C LYS A 63 -1.06 -17.60 5.94
N PRO A 64 -0.38 -17.57 4.78
CA PRO A 64 0.73 -16.64 4.55
C PRO A 64 0.30 -15.18 4.72
N PHE A 65 1.19 -14.37 5.29
CA PHE A 65 1.12 -12.91 5.30
C PHE A 65 2.50 -12.35 5.02
N ALA A 66 2.55 -11.08 4.63
CA ALA A 66 3.78 -10.38 4.28
C ALA A 66 4.11 -9.25 5.26
N VAL A 67 5.40 -8.92 5.33
CA VAL A 67 5.89 -7.70 6.00
C VAL A 67 6.57 -6.80 4.98
N ASN A 68 6.16 -5.55 4.91
CA ASN A 68 6.78 -4.52 4.08
C ASN A 68 7.82 -3.70 4.84
N LEU A 69 9.00 -3.57 4.24
CA LEU A 69 10.15 -2.81 4.72
C LEU A 69 10.54 -1.75 3.69
N ASN A 70 10.55 -0.50 4.12
CA ASN A 70 10.82 0.66 3.27
C ASN A 70 12.30 1.00 3.28
N LEU A 71 12.93 0.92 2.11
CA LEU A 71 14.37 1.05 1.95
C LEU A 71 14.88 2.49 1.93
N GLU A 72 14.01 3.49 2.13
CA GLU A 72 14.49 4.82 2.54
C GLU A 72 15.22 4.76 3.89
N PHE A 73 14.78 3.87 4.78
CA PHE A 73 15.30 3.77 6.14
C PHE A 73 16.17 2.52 6.31
N ALA A 74 16.98 2.45 7.36
CA ALA A 74 17.74 1.25 7.69
C ALA A 74 16.81 0.10 8.11
N GLN A 75 16.83 -1.00 7.34
CA GLN A 75 15.93 -2.15 7.53
C GLN A 75 16.63 -3.42 8.00
N GLY A 76 17.96 -3.41 8.19
CA GLY A 76 18.75 -4.59 8.53
C GLY A 76 18.20 -5.33 9.75
N GLU A 77 18.12 -4.68 10.90
CA GLU A 77 17.65 -5.32 12.14
C GLU A 77 16.19 -5.79 12.04
N ARG A 78 15.33 -5.04 11.33
CA ARG A 78 13.93 -5.39 11.13
C ARG A 78 13.77 -6.63 10.27
N LEU A 79 14.51 -6.73 9.16
CA LEU A 79 14.54 -7.93 8.34
C LEU A 79 15.05 -9.13 9.13
N ASP A 80 16.10 -8.96 9.93
CA ASP A 80 16.64 -10.06 10.75
C ASP A 80 15.60 -10.53 11.78
N ALA A 81 14.87 -9.61 12.41
CA ALA A 81 13.75 -9.94 13.28
C ALA A 81 12.61 -10.66 12.53
N CYS A 82 12.22 -10.20 11.34
CA CYS A 82 11.22 -10.87 10.50
C CYS A 82 11.62 -12.32 10.15
N LEU A 83 12.88 -12.54 9.78
CA LEU A 83 13.39 -13.88 9.44
C LEU A 83 13.42 -14.80 10.68
N GLN A 84 13.79 -14.28 11.84
CA GLN A 84 13.77 -15.04 13.11
C GLN A 84 12.35 -15.43 13.53
N GLU A 85 11.37 -14.55 13.31
CA GLU A 85 9.94 -14.86 13.53
C GLU A 85 9.33 -15.67 12.37
N ARG A 86 10.12 -16.08 11.37
CA ARG A 86 9.71 -16.90 10.21
C ARG A 86 8.60 -16.26 9.37
N VAL A 87 8.68 -14.96 9.14
CA VAL A 87 7.80 -14.29 8.17
C VAL A 87 8.05 -14.88 6.78
N PRO A 88 7.02 -15.42 6.09
CA PRO A 88 7.23 -16.17 4.85
C PRO A 88 7.49 -15.26 3.64
N ILE A 89 7.02 -14.02 3.69
CA ILE A 89 7.04 -13.10 2.56
C ILE A 89 7.52 -11.72 3.02
N ILE A 90 8.57 -11.21 2.36
CA ILE A 90 9.10 -9.86 2.60
C ILE A 90 8.86 -9.01 1.36
N SER A 91 8.31 -7.81 1.56
CA SER A 91 8.14 -6.81 0.51
C SER A 91 9.07 -5.63 0.76
N PHE A 92 9.78 -5.19 -0.28
CA PHE A 92 10.59 -3.98 -0.25
C PHE A 92 9.98 -2.88 -1.13
N PHE A 93 10.26 -1.62 -0.77
CA PHE A 93 9.82 -0.44 -1.52
C PHE A 93 10.86 0.68 -1.46
N TRP A 94 10.75 1.61 -2.41
CA TRP A 94 11.41 2.92 -2.48
C TRP A 94 12.81 2.96 -3.10
N ARG A 95 13.77 2.23 -2.54
CA ARG A 95 15.17 2.19 -3.01
C ARG A 95 15.53 0.82 -3.57
N GLU A 96 16.71 0.74 -4.18
CA GLU A 96 17.30 -0.49 -4.71
C GLU A 96 17.49 -1.54 -3.57
N PRO A 97 17.01 -2.78 -3.72
CA PRO A 97 16.95 -3.74 -2.62
C PRO A 97 18.10 -4.78 -2.53
N SER A 98 19.08 -4.78 -3.43
CA SER A 98 20.05 -5.86 -3.71
C SER A 98 20.56 -6.63 -2.49
N ALA A 99 21.23 -5.94 -1.55
CA ALA A 99 21.81 -6.57 -0.36
C ALA A 99 20.76 -7.23 0.54
N LEU A 100 19.58 -6.63 0.68
CA LEU A 100 18.51 -7.15 1.55
C LEU A 100 17.67 -8.23 0.85
N VAL A 101 17.56 -8.21 -0.49
CA VAL A 101 16.95 -9.32 -1.24
C VAL A 101 17.75 -10.59 -1.02
N ALA A 102 19.06 -10.56 -1.25
CA ALA A 102 19.92 -11.74 -1.08
C ALA A 102 19.79 -12.32 0.34
N ARG A 103 19.77 -11.46 1.35
CA ARG A 103 19.64 -11.86 2.76
C ARG A 103 18.26 -12.43 3.09
N ALA A 104 17.18 -11.81 2.61
CA ALA A 104 15.81 -12.32 2.79
C ALA A 104 15.64 -13.71 2.16
N LYS A 105 16.18 -13.90 0.94
CA LYS A 105 16.14 -15.20 0.24
C LYS A 105 16.97 -16.27 0.93
N ALA A 106 18.15 -15.92 1.45
CA ALA A 106 18.95 -16.83 2.27
C ALA A 106 18.21 -17.28 3.55
N GLY A 107 17.36 -16.41 4.10
CA GLY A 107 16.44 -16.74 5.19
C GLY A 107 15.18 -17.52 4.78
N GLY A 108 15.01 -17.86 3.50
CA GLY A 108 13.90 -18.65 2.97
C GLY A 108 12.63 -17.87 2.64
N ALA A 109 12.65 -16.54 2.72
CA ALA A 109 11.49 -15.71 2.40
C ALA A 109 11.31 -15.55 0.88
N VAL A 110 10.05 -15.49 0.44
CA VAL A 110 9.69 -14.99 -0.89
C VAL A 110 9.77 -13.47 -0.87
N VAL A 111 10.39 -12.87 -1.89
CA VAL A 111 10.66 -11.43 -1.92
C VAL A 111 9.87 -10.71 -3.01
N LEU A 112 9.12 -9.67 -2.61
CA LEU A 112 8.42 -8.74 -3.49
C LEU A 112 9.17 -7.41 -3.53
N HIS A 113 9.17 -6.73 -4.68
CA HIS A 113 9.66 -5.36 -4.75
C HIS A 113 8.75 -4.46 -5.58
N THR A 114 8.46 -3.27 -5.06
CA THR A 114 7.58 -2.29 -5.70
C THR A 114 8.37 -1.33 -6.58
N VAL A 115 7.94 -1.16 -7.83
CA VAL A 115 8.62 -0.39 -8.88
C VAL A 115 7.67 0.60 -9.57
N GLY A 116 8.24 1.66 -10.16
CA GLY A 116 7.49 2.69 -10.87
C GLY A 116 7.79 2.80 -12.37
N THR A 117 8.71 1.98 -12.88
CA THR A 117 9.10 1.93 -14.30
C THR A 117 9.50 0.51 -14.71
N ALA A 118 9.49 0.22 -16.02
CA ALA A 118 10.02 -1.03 -16.55
C ALA A 118 11.52 -1.23 -16.27
N GLU A 119 12.29 -0.14 -16.24
CA GLU A 119 13.73 -0.21 -15.93
C GLU A 119 14.00 -0.55 -14.47
N ASP A 120 13.23 0.01 -13.55
CA ASP A 120 13.26 -0.40 -12.15
C ASP A 120 12.91 -1.89 -11.98
N ALA A 121 11.95 -2.38 -12.78
CA ALA A 121 11.55 -3.77 -12.76
C ALA A 121 12.68 -4.71 -13.18
N ARG A 122 13.41 -4.39 -14.27
CA ARG A 122 14.59 -5.16 -14.70
C ARG A 122 15.63 -5.24 -13.60
N ARG A 123 15.99 -4.09 -13.02
CA ARG A 123 16.96 -4.02 -11.91
C ARG A 123 16.51 -4.82 -10.69
N ALA A 124 15.23 -4.76 -10.34
CA ALA A 124 14.70 -5.56 -9.23
C ALA A 124 14.84 -7.07 -9.50
N VAL A 125 14.56 -7.51 -10.74
CA VAL A 125 14.73 -8.92 -11.14
C VAL A 125 16.20 -9.34 -11.14
N GLU A 126 17.12 -8.49 -11.59
CA GLU A 126 18.56 -8.72 -11.49
C GLU A 126 19.03 -8.90 -10.04
N CYS A 127 18.38 -8.22 -9.09
CA CYS A 127 18.61 -8.40 -7.66
C CYS A 127 18.02 -9.69 -7.09
N GLY A 128 17.24 -10.43 -7.89
CA GLY A 128 16.69 -11.73 -7.55
C GLY A 128 15.33 -11.69 -6.87
N VAL A 129 14.54 -10.61 -7.00
CA VAL A 129 13.17 -10.60 -6.46
C VAL A 129 12.31 -11.67 -7.11
N ASP A 130 11.34 -12.21 -6.38
CA ASP A 130 10.49 -13.29 -6.86
C ASP A 130 9.23 -12.78 -7.56
N ILE A 131 8.77 -11.58 -7.20
CA ILE A 131 7.58 -10.92 -7.73
C ILE A 131 7.82 -9.41 -7.78
N VAL A 132 7.35 -8.75 -8.82
CA VAL A 132 7.39 -7.29 -8.97
C VAL A 132 6.01 -6.70 -8.74
N VAL A 133 5.91 -5.63 -7.96
CA VAL A 133 4.68 -4.83 -7.80
C VAL A 133 4.82 -3.56 -8.64
N ALA A 134 4.07 -3.45 -9.73
CA ALA A 134 4.06 -2.28 -10.60
C ALA A 134 3.05 -1.25 -10.09
N GLN A 135 3.55 -0.18 -9.44
CA GLN A 135 2.70 0.85 -8.83
C GLN A 135 2.56 2.06 -9.74
N GLY A 136 1.34 2.29 -10.22
CA GLY A 136 1.00 3.51 -10.93
C GLY A 136 0.92 4.74 -10.02
N TRP A 137 1.00 5.92 -10.62
CA TRP A 137 0.97 7.23 -9.94
C TRP A 137 -0.40 7.65 -9.38
N GLU A 138 -1.45 6.90 -9.70
CA GLU A 138 -2.82 7.04 -9.22
C GLU A 138 -3.05 6.35 -7.86
N ALA A 139 -2.10 5.54 -7.38
CA ALA A 139 -2.06 4.97 -6.05
C ALA A 139 -2.04 6.04 -4.95
N GLY A 140 -2.55 5.70 -3.77
CA GLY A 140 -2.52 6.56 -2.58
C GLY A 140 -1.25 6.39 -1.75
N GLY A 141 -0.96 7.36 -0.89
CA GLY A 141 0.24 7.32 -0.05
C GLY A 141 1.49 7.71 -0.85
N HIS A 142 2.66 7.24 -0.43
CA HIS A 142 3.90 7.54 -1.14
C HIS A 142 4.00 6.75 -2.46
N VAL A 143 4.29 7.47 -3.55
CA VAL A 143 4.32 6.93 -4.91
C VAL A 143 5.47 7.52 -5.69
N ARG A 144 6.48 6.69 -5.97
CA ARG A 144 7.70 7.12 -6.65
C ARG A 144 7.54 7.22 -8.17
N GLY A 145 6.72 6.34 -8.74
CA GLY A 145 6.46 6.29 -10.19
C GLY A 145 5.63 7.47 -10.67
N LYS A 146 5.80 7.82 -11.95
CA LYS A 146 5.01 8.86 -12.64
C LYS A 146 4.18 8.32 -13.82
N VAL A 147 4.22 6.99 -14.01
CA VAL A 147 3.50 6.30 -15.09
C VAL A 147 2.18 5.76 -14.53
N ALA A 148 1.08 5.88 -15.29
CA ALA A 148 -0.21 5.32 -14.90
C ALA A 148 -0.25 3.79 -15.04
N THR A 149 -1.00 3.10 -14.17
CA THR A 149 -1.14 1.63 -14.13
C THR A 149 -1.44 1.05 -15.51
N MET A 150 -2.32 1.67 -16.29
CA MET A 150 -2.68 1.21 -17.64
C MET A 150 -1.48 1.09 -18.58
N ALA A 151 -0.55 2.03 -18.52
CA ALA A 151 0.67 2.02 -19.34
C ALA A 151 1.82 1.26 -18.67
N LEU A 152 1.92 1.36 -17.34
CA LEU A 152 3.02 0.79 -16.56
C LEU A 152 2.97 -0.73 -16.53
N VAL A 153 1.81 -1.32 -16.24
CA VAL A 153 1.67 -2.77 -16.04
C VAL A 153 2.14 -3.58 -17.26
N PRO A 154 1.64 -3.36 -18.49
CA PRO A 154 2.08 -4.15 -19.64
C PRO A 154 3.57 -3.93 -19.94
N ALA A 155 4.07 -2.69 -19.82
CA ALA A 155 5.49 -2.40 -20.02
C ALA A 155 6.40 -3.12 -19.02
N VAL A 156 5.96 -3.25 -17.76
CA VAL A 156 6.69 -4.01 -16.73
C VAL A 156 6.62 -5.51 -17.00
N VAL A 157 5.45 -6.04 -17.36
CA VAL A 157 5.26 -7.46 -17.72
C VAL A 157 6.22 -7.86 -18.84
N ASP A 158 6.26 -7.08 -19.93
CA ASP A 158 7.15 -7.34 -21.06
C ASP A 158 8.63 -7.27 -20.67
N ALA A 159 8.98 -6.39 -19.73
CA ALA A 159 10.36 -6.18 -19.30
C ALA A 159 10.92 -7.28 -18.40
N VAL A 160 10.08 -7.98 -17.63
CA VAL A 160 10.51 -8.96 -16.61
C VAL A 160 10.25 -10.43 -17.00
N GLY A 161 9.56 -10.66 -18.12
CA GLY A 161 9.34 -11.99 -18.68
C GLY A 161 8.55 -12.91 -17.74
N ARG A 162 9.22 -13.90 -17.15
CA ARG A 162 8.57 -14.95 -16.34
C ARG A 162 8.29 -14.54 -14.89
N VAL A 163 8.89 -13.45 -14.40
CA VAL A 163 8.66 -13.00 -13.02
C VAL A 163 7.24 -12.46 -12.91
N PRO A 164 6.39 -12.97 -12.00
CA PRO A 164 5.02 -12.49 -11.87
C PRO A 164 4.97 -11.01 -11.52
N VAL A 165 4.06 -10.28 -12.16
CA VAL A 165 3.80 -8.86 -11.91
C VAL A 165 2.46 -8.71 -11.18
N ILE A 166 2.44 -7.92 -10.12
CA ILE A 166 1.23 -7.48 -9.43
C ILE A 166 0.96 -6.04 -9.79
N ALA A 167 -0.25 -5.72 -10.24
CA ALA A 167 -0.64 -4.35 -10.56
C ALA A 167 -1.07 -3.61 -9.28
N ALA A 168 -0.60 -2.39 -9.08
CA ALA A 168 -0.98 -1.54 -7.95
C ALA A 168 -1.37 -0.15 -8.42
N GLY A 169 -2.40 0.42 -7.79
CA GLY A 169 -2.86 1.78 -8.04
C GLY A 169 -4.05 1.86 -8.99
N GLY A 170 -5.11 2.55 -8.54
CA GLY A 170 -6.34 2.73 -9.30
C GLY A 170 -7.33 1.55 -9.24
N ILE A 171 -7.01 0.53 -8.43
CA ILE A 171 -7.81 -0.70 -8.32
C ILE A 171 -8.56 -0.70 -6.99
N ALA A 172 -9.87 -0.90 -7.03
CA ALA A 172 -10.71 -0.99 -5.83
C ALA A 172 -11.85 -2.03 -5.92
N ASP A 173 -12.13 -2.59 -7.10
CA ASP A 173 -13.24 -3.50 -7.35
C ASP A 173 -12.85 -4.60 -8.36
N GLY A 174 -13.80 -5.47 -8.73
CA GLY A 174 -13.54 -6.56 -9.66
C GLY A 174 -13.25 -6.13 -11.10
N ARG A 175 -13.71 -4.94 -11.52
CA ARG A 175 -13.36 -4.37 -12.84
C ARG A 175 -11.87 -4.07 -12.92
N GLY A 176 -11.32 -3.49 -11.85
CA GLY A 176 -9.89 -3.22 -11.75
C GLY A 176 -9.05 -4.50 -11.74
N LEU A 177 -9.49 -5.54 -11.02
CA LEU A 177 -8.83 -6.86 -11.07
C LEU A 177 -8.87 -7.47 -12.48
N ALA A 178 -10.03 -7.51 -13.13
CA ALA A 178 -10.16 -8.04 -14.48
C ALA A 178 -9.29 -7.27 -15.49
N ALA A 179 -9.25 -5.94 -15.40
CA ALA A 179 -8.39 -5.10 -16.24
C ALA A 179 -6.89 -5.39 -16.01
N ALA A 180 -6.46 -5.50 -14.75
CA ALA A 180 -5.07 -5.83 -14.44
C ALA A 180 -4.65 -7.19 -15.01
N LEU A 181 -5.52 -8.21 -14.90
CA LEU A 181 -5.28 -9.53 -15.49
C LEU A 181 -5.20 -9.45 -17.03
N ALA A 182 -6.06 -8.66 -17.66
CA ALA A 182 -6.02 -8.44 -19.11
C ALA A 182 -4.75 -7.71 -19.58
N LEU A 183 -4.15 -6.86 -18.72
CA LEU A 183 -2.85 -6.22 -18.96
C LEU A 183 -1.64 -7.14 -18.74
N GLY A 184 -1.86 -8.41 -18.34
CA GLY A 184 -0.81 -9.40 -18.12
C GLY A 184 -0.32 -9.51 -16.67
N ALA A 185 -0.91 -8.76 -15.72
CA ALA A 185 -0.61 -8.96 -14.32
C ALA A 185 -1.11 -10.33 -13.82
N SER A 186 -0.45 -10.85 -12.79
CA SER A 186 -0.81 -12.08 -12.08
C SER A 186 -1.64 -11.84 -10.81
N GLY A 187 -1.98 -10.59 -10.53
CA GLY A 187 -2.81 -10.17 -9.40
C GLY A 187 -2.75 -8.69 -9.14
N VAL A 188 -3.37 -8.26 -8.04
CA VAL A 188 -3.54 -6.85 -7.69
C VAL A 188 -3.15 -6.54 -6.26
N TRP A 189 -2.62 -5.33 -6.07
CA TRP A 189 -2.19 -4.77 -4.79
C TRP A 189 -3.04 -3.54 -4.48
N ILE A 190 -3.93 -3.69 -3.50
CA ILE A 190 -5.04 -2.78 -3.26
C ILE A 190 -4.84 -2.07 -1.93
N GLY A 191 -4.84 -0.74 -1.94
CA GLY A 191 -4.74 0.09 -0.73
C GLY A 191 -6.10 0.69 -0.36
N THR A 192 -6.49 1.77 -1.05
CA THR A 192 -7.62 2.63 -0.68
C THR A 192 -8.93 1.90 -0.39
N ARG A 193 -9.26 0.81 -1.10
CA ARG A 193 -10.44 -0.01 -0.80
C ARG A 193 -10.41 -0.63 0.61
N PHE A 194 -9.24 -1.09 1.07
CA PHE A 194 -9.08 -1.69 2.40
C PHE A 194 -9.06 -0.65 3.53
N LEU A 195 -8.96 0.65 3.24
CA LEU A 195 -9.21 1.70 4.25
C LEU A 195 -10.69 1.77 4.68
N ALA A 196 -11.58 1.14 3.92
CA ALA A 196 -12.98 0.96 4.27
C ALA A 196 -13.27 -0.39 4.94
N SER A 197 -12.24 -1.14 5.37
CA SER A 197 -12.49 -2.39 6.07
C SER A 197 -12.97 -2.15 7.51
N THR A 198 -13.59 -3.15 8.16
CA THR A 198 -13.94 -3.04 9.58
C THR A 198 -12.74 -3.16 10.51
N GLU A 199 -11.69 -3.86 10.07
CA GLU A 199 -10.46 -4.17 10.81
C GLU A 199 -9.42 -3.05 10.79
N VAL A 200 -9.59 -2.05 9.92
CA VAL A 200 -8.63 -0.95 9.76
C VAL A 200 -8.77 0.10 10.87
N GLU A 201 -7.64 0.54 11.43
CA GLU A 201 -7.58 1.42 12.60
C GLU A 201 -7.34 2.88 12.23
N ILE A 202 -8.21 3.45 11.38
CA ILE A 202 -8.16 4.87 11.00
C ILE A 202 -9.22 5.69 11.71
N HIS A 203 -8.98 7.00 11.81
CA HIS A 203 -9.95 7.94 12.38
C HIS A 203 -11.28 7.95 11.61
N PRO A 204 -12.45 7.99 12.29
CA PRO A 204 -13.77 8.04 11.63
C PRO A 204 -13.92 9.19 10.63
N HIS A 205 -13.44 10.40 10.97
CA HIS A 205 -13.41 11.54 10.04
C HIS A 205 -12.66 11.21 8.74
N TYR A 206 -11.51 10.53 8.84
CA TYR A 206 -10.76 10.13 7.65
C TYR A 206 -11.57 9.15 6.79
N ARG A 207 -12.24 8.18 7.41
CA ARG A 207 -13.15 7.26 6.70
C ARG A 207 -14.32 7.99 6.02
N GLU A 208 -14.94 8.95 6.68
CA GLU A 208 -16.01 9.78 6.10
C GLU A 208 -15.51 10.58 4.89
N ARG A 209 -14.31 11.15 4.98
CA ARG A 209 -13.65 11.84 3.86
C ARG A 209 -13.42 10.92 2.66
N LEU A 210 -13.05 9.66 2.88
CA LEU A 210 -12.92 8.67 1.79
C LEU A 210 -14.26 8.44 1.08
N PHE A 211 -15.35 8.24 1.83
CA PHE A 211 -16.67 7.92 1.23
C PHE A 211 -17.29 9.08 0.45
N ARG A 212 -16.92 10.32 0.77
CA ARG A 212 -17.40 11.52 0.07
C ARG A 212 -16.54 11.91 -1.13
N ALA A 213 -15.35 11.35 -1.27
CA ALA A 213 -14.41 11.74 -2.30
C ALA A 213 -14.80 11.19 -3.68
N THR A 214 -14.60 12.02 -4.68
CA THR A 214 -14.66 11.69 -6.11
C THR A 214 -13.27 11.36 -6.66
N GLU A 215 -13.18 11.00 -7.93
CA GLU A 215 -11.94 10.61 -8.59
C GLU A 215 -10.94 11.76 -8.73
N ASP A 216 -11.42 13.00 -8.65
CA ASP A 216 -10.63 14.24 -8.77
C ASP A 216 -10.29 14.89 -7.41
N ASP A 217 -10.81 14.35 -6.31
CA ASP A 217 -10.55 14.88 -4.97
C ASP A 217 -9.19 14.48 -4.38
N THR A 218 -8.34 13.82 -5.16
CA THR A 218 -6.95 13.51 -4.76
C THR A 218 -5.94 14.35 -5.52
N VAL A 219 -4.79 14.59 -4.90
CA VAL A 219 -3.69 15.35 -5.50
C VAL A 219 -2.38 14.58 -5.37
N TYR A 220 -1.65 14.46 -6.47
CA TYR A 220 -0.27 13.99 -6.47
C TYR A 220 0.66 15.18 -6.23
N LEU A 221 1.54 15.06 -5.25
CA LEU A 221 2.45 16.11 -4.81
C LEU A 221 3.85 15.53 -4.68
N GLU A 222 4.85 16.26 -5.16
CA GLU A 222 6.25 15.86 -4.96
C GLU A 222 6.71 16.14 -3.52
N GLU A 223 6.21 17.23 -2.94
CA GLU A 223 6.59 17.72 -1.61
C GLU A 223 5.39 18.42 -0.95
N LEU A 224 4.92 17.89 0.18
CA LEU A 224 3.95 18.57 1.08
C LEU A 224 3.91 17.89 2.44
N PHE A 225 3.44 16.65 2.51
CA PHE A 225 3.46 15.84 3.73
C PHE A 225 4.79 15.09 3.85
N ASP A 226 5.86 15.84 4.12
CA ASP A 226 7.25 15.37 4.06
C ASP A 226 8.01 15.54 5.39
N ILE A 227 7.38 16.09 6.44
CA ILE A 227 7.97 16.08 7.79
C ILE A 227 8.03 14.62 8.27
N GLY A 228 9.26 14.15 8.52
CA GLY A 228 9.58 12.77 8.86
C GLY A 228 10.02 11.91 7.66
N TRP A 229 9.74 12.36 6.43
CA TRP A 229 10.19 11.70 5.21
C TRP A 229 10.34 12.72 4.05
N PRO A 230 11.46 13.46 4.00
CA PRO A 230 11.70 14.46 2.97
C PRO A 230 11.74 13.88 1.56
N LYS A 231 11.36 14.68 0.55
CA LYS A 231 11.45 14.32 -0.88
C LYS A 231 10.74 13.00 -1.21
N ALA A 232 9.56 12.82 -0.64
CA ALA A 232 8.77 11.62 -0.79
C ALA A 232 7.45 11.90 -1.50
N PRO A 233 7.43 11.86 -2.85
CA PRO A 233 6.21 12.11 -3.60
C PRO A 233 5.07 11.20 -3.14
N HIS A 234 3.87 11.76 -3.10
CA HIS A 234 2.71 11.11 -2.53
C HIS A 234 1.39 11.59 -3.13
N ARG A 235 0.34 10.81 -2.91
CA ARG A 235 -1.04 11.17 -3.21
C ARG A 235 -1.92 11.14 -1.96
N VAL A 236 -2.67 12.20 -1.80
CA VAL A 236 -3.59 12.44 -0.67
C VAL A 236 -4.92 13.00 -1.18
N LEU A 237 -5.97 12.88 -0.37
CA LEU A 237 -7.16 13.71 -0.55
C LEU A 237 -6.81 15.18 -0.37
N ARG A 238 -7.43 16.05 -1.16
CA ARG A 238 -7.36 17.50 -0.94
C ARG A 238 -8.00 17.83 0.41
N ASN A 239 -7.30 18.61 1.22
CA ASN A 239 -7.75 18.97 2.57
C ASN A 239 -7.34 20.40 2.93
N SER A 240 -7.63 20.81 4.17
CA SER A 240 -7.30 22.16 4.67
C SER A 240 -5.81 22.50 4.53
N THR A 241 -4.90 21.55 4.74
CA THR A 241 -3.45 21.75 4.59
C THR A 241 -3.03 21.95 3.14
N VAL A 242 -3.55 21.14 2.21
CA VAL A 242 -3.30 21.32 0.77
C VAL A 242 -3.81 22.69 0.32
N ALA A 243 -5.05 23.04 0.68
CA ALA A 243 -5.67 24.30 0.28
C ALA A 243 -4.91 25.53 0.80
N ALA A 244 -4.50 25.51 2.08
CA ALA A 244 -3.71 26.59 2.67
C ALA A 244 -2.35 26.77 1.99
N TRP A 245 -1.67 25.65 1.66
CA TRP A 245 -0.39 25.68 0.95
C TRP A 245 -0.53 26.21 -0.48
N GLU A 246 -1.56 25.80 -1.21
CA GLU A 246 -1.85 26.30 -2.56
C GLU A 246 -2.20 27.80 -2.56
N ALA A 247 -3.03 28.25 -1.62
CA ALA A 247 -3.40 29.65 -1.46
C ALA A 247 -2.19 30.56 -1.14
N ALA A 248 -1.18 30.02 -0.45
CA ALA A 248 0.07 30.72 -0.17
C ALA A 248 1.09 30.71 -1.33
N GLY A 249 0.72 30.19 -2.50
CA GLY A 249 1.61 30.11 -3.66
C GLY A 249 2.63 28.97 -3.61
N ARG A 250 2.31 27.88 -2.90
CA ARG A 250 3.12 26.66 -2.80
C ARG A 250 4.56 26.89 -2.31
N PRO A 251 4.77 27.56 -1.15
CA PRO A 251 6.10 27.77 -0.61
C PRO A 251 6.82 26.45 -0.29
N VAL A 252 8.15 26.46 -0.37
CA VAL A 252 9.02 25.34 0.01
C VAL A 252 8.96 25.06 1.52
N SER A 253 9.42 23.87 1.94
CA SER A 253 9.55 23.53 3.37
C SER A 253 10.39 24.56 4.13
N GLY A 254 10.00 24.83 5.37
CA GLY A 254 10.49 25.91 6.23
C GLY A 254 9.76 27.24 6.04
N LYS A 255 8.90 27.36 5.02
CA LYS A 255 8.13 28.58 4.72
C LYS A 255 6.63 28.30 4.53
N ARG A 256 6.15 27.10 4.83
CA ARG A 256 4.75 26.73 4.60
C ARG A 256 3.84 27.30 5.70
N PRO A 257 2.59 27.66 5.37
CA PRO A 257 1.63 28.16 6.38
C PRO A 257 1.40 27.13 7.49
N GLY A 258 1.60 27.52 8.74
CA GLY A 258 1.41 26.61 9.88
C GLY A 258 2.40 25.45 9.94
N GLU A 259 3.56 25.52 9.27
CA GLU A 259 4.55 24.46 9.35
C GLU A 259 5.10 24.29 10.76
N GLY A 260 5.04 23.06 11.30
CA GLY A 260 5.40 22.77 12.69
C GLY A 260 4.32 23.07 13.72
N GLU A 261 3.18 23.65 13.33
CA GLU A 261 2.01 23.80 14.20
C GLU A 261 1.47 22.42 14.59
N VAL A 262 1.23 22.18 15.89
CA VAL A 262 0.53 20.97 16.35
C VAL A 262 -0.95 21.10 15.99
N VAL A 263 -1.41 20.27 15.06
CA VAL A 263 -2.81 20.26 14.58
C VAL A 263 -3.64 19.14 15.18
N ALA A 264 -2.99 18.05 15.62
CA ALA A 264 -3.64 16.93 16.28
C ALA A 264 -2.70 16.29 17.32
N THR A 265 -3.25 15.45 18.19
CA THR A 265 -2.48 14.62 19.14
C THR A 265 -3.02 13.18 19.09
N SER A 266 -2.14 12.19 19.18
CA SER A 266 -2.51 10.77 19.29
C SER A 266 -2.02 10.23 20.64
N LYS A 267 -2.85 9.44 21.33
CA LYS A 267 -2.46 8.84 22.62
C LYS A 267 -1.27 7.91 22.46
N SER A 268 -1.21 7.18 21.35
CA SER A 268 -0.13 6.25 21.05
C SER A 268 1.14 6.91 20.53
N ARG A 269 1.07 8.11 19.93
CA ARG A 269 2.21 8.71 19.21
C ARG A 269 2.55 10.16 19.55
N GLY A 270 1.79 10.80 20.43
CA GLY A 270 2.01 12.17 20.89
C GLY A 270 1.53 13.25 19.91
N PRO A 271 2.07 14.48 20.00
CA PRO A 271 1.71 15.60 19.14
C PRO A 271 2.01 15.34 17.66
N ILE A 272 1.09 15.73 16.79
CA ILE A 272 1.19 15.62 15.34
C ILE A 272 1.16 17.02 14.75
N VAL A 273 2.26 17.39 14.10
CA VAL A 273 2.41 18.68 13.43
C VAL A 273 1.82 18.67 12.01
N ARG A 274 1.36 19.82 11.53
CA ARG A 274 0.95 20.02 10.14
C ARG A 274 2.09 19.62 9.20
N TYR A 275 1.77 19.08 8.03
CA TYR A 275 2.74 18.55 7.03
C TYR A 275 3.50 17.28 7.44
N ARG A 276 3.15 16.65 8.56
CA ARG A 276 3.70 15.33 8.92
C ARG A 276 3.18 14.25 8.00
N SER A 277 4.08 13.41 7.50
CA SER A 277 3.71 12.15 6.84
C SER A 277 3.16 11.20 7.89
N TYR A 278 1.83 11.20 8.07
CA TYR A 278 1.21 10.52 9.19
C TYR A 278 -0.24 10.10 8.90
N THR A 279 -0.49 8.80 8.88
CA THR A 279 -1.85 8.27 8.74
C THR A 279 -2.68 8.60 9.99
N PRO A 280 -3.85 9.26 9.85
CA PRO A 280 -4.72 9.58 10.98
C PRO A 280 -5.22 8.31 11.69
N ALA A 281 -4.65 8.03 12.86
CA ALA A 281 -5.02 6.89 13.69
C ALA A 281 -6.39 7.12 14.38
N ALA A 282 -7.06 6.02 14.74
CA ALA A 282 -8.36 6.07 15.41
C ALA A 282 -8.37 6.87 16.74
N ASP A 283 -7.22 6.98 17.41
CA ASP A 283 -7.05 7.66 18.69
C ASP A 283 -6.64 9.15 18.57
N ALA A 284 -6.56 9.68 17.36
CA ALA A 284 -6.16 11.05 17.12
C ALA A 284 -7.28 12.03 17.51
N GLU A 285 -6.93 13.13 18.17
CA GLU A 285 -7.82 14.20 18.60
C GLU A 285 -7.28 15.55 18.07
N GLY A 286 -8.15 16.45 17.59
CA GLY A 286 -7.79 17.75 17.02
C GLY A 286 -8.29 17.95 15.59
N ASP A 287 -7.57 18.74 14.79
CA ASP A 287 -7.88 18.96 13.37
C ASP A 287 -7.38 17.78 12.53
N ILE A 288 -8.20 16.73 12.47
CA ILE A 288 -7.92 15.53 11.68
C ILE A 288 -7.91 15.83 10.18
N ASP A 289 -8.65 16.84 9.74
CA ASP A 289 -8.72 17.20 8.32
C ASP A 289 -7.37 17.69 7.80
N ALA A 290 -6.61 18.40 8.64
CA ALA A 290 -5.29 18.91 8.29
C ALA A 290 -4.20 17.83 8.12
N LEU A 291 -4.46 16.59 8.54
CA LEU A 291 -3.49 15.48 8.48
C LEU A 291 -3.42 14.84 7.08
N SER A 292 -2.40 14.03 6.81
CA SER A 292 -2.24 13.38 5.50
C SER A 292 -3.28 12.28 5.28
N LEU A 293 -4.38 12.62 4.61
CA LEU A 293 -5.46 11.71 4.23
C LEU A 293 -5.09 10.90 2.97
N TRP A 294 -4.26 9.86 3.10
CA TRP A 294 -3.72 9.04 2.01
C TRP A 294 -4.75 8.25 1.17
N ALA A 295 -5.10 8.73 -0.02
CA ALA A 295 -6.01 8.01 -0.92
C ALA A 295 -5.51 8.02 -2.37
N GLY A 296 -5.76 6.93 -3.09
CA GLY A 296 -5.59 6.87 -4.54
C GLY A 296 -6.84 7.34 -5.27
N GLN A 297 -6.74 7.52 -6.59
CA GLN A 297 -7.90 7.95 -7.40
C GLN A 297 -9.05 6.93 -7.41
N SER A 298 -8.78 5.67 -7.02
CA SER A 298 -9.84 4.67 -6.84
C SER A 298 -10.75 4.93 -5.64
N VAL A 299 -10.51 5.97 -4.86
CA VAL A 299 -11.37 6.37 -3.72
C VAL A 299 -12.83 6.58 -4.13
N ALA A 300 -13.06 7.04 -5.37
CA ALA A 300 -14.39 7.23 -5.94
C ALA A 300 -15.22 5.94 -6.07
N LEU A 301 -14.60 4.76 -5.90
CA LEU A 301 -15.25 3.45 -5.95
C LEU A 301 -15.46 2.86 -4.54
N VAL A 302 -15.17 3.63 -3.49
CA VAL A 302 -15.19 3.18 -2.10
C VAL A 302 -16.36 3.84 -1.36
N HIS A 303 -17.48 3.13 -1.25
CA HIS A 303 -18.75 3.71 -0.77
C HIS A 303 -19.29 3.13 0.54
N LYS A 304 -18.70 2.04 1.05
CA LYS A 304 -19.23 1.31 2.20
C LYS A 304 -18.14 0.68 3.03
N THR A 305 -18.36 0.66 4.35
CA THR A 305 -17.58 -0.15 5.29
C THR A 305 -17.96 -1.61 5.16
N GLN A 306 -16.99 -2.52 5.10
CA GLN A 306 -17.21 -3.96 5.01
C GLN A 306 -16.09 -4.74 5.71
N PRO A 307 -16.31 -5.98 6.16
CA PRO A 307 -15.21 -6.87 6.54
C PRO A 307 -14.20 -7.06 5.41
N ALA A 308 -12.90 -7.13 5.73
CA ALA A 308 -11.86 -7.29 4.72
C ALA A 308 -12.03 -8.60 3.93
N ALA A 309 -12.53 -9.65 4.57
CA ALA A 309 -12.84 -10.92 3.92
C ALA A 309 -13.93 -10.78 2.84
N GLU A 310 -14.97 -9.99 3.13
CA GLU A 310 -16.03 -9.70 2.14
C GLU A 310 -15.52 -8.84 1.00
N ILE A 311 -14.64 -7.87 1.27
CA ILE A 311 -13.99 -7.07 0.22
C ILE A 311 -13.21 -7.98 -0.75
N VAL A 312 -12.43 -8.93 -0.23
CA VAL A 312 -11.66 -9.88 -1.04
C VAL A 312 -12.59 -10.70 -1.93
N GLN A 313 -13.66 -11.25 -1.36
CA GLN A 313 -14.60 -12.11 -2.08
C GLN A 313 -15.40 -11.32 -3.14
N GLU A 314 -15.91 -10.12 -2.79
CA GLU A 314 -16.66 -9.24 -3.68
C GLU A 314 -15.83 -8.87 -4.92
N ILE A 315 -14.58 -8.45 -4.73
CA ILE A 315 -13.66 -8.13 -5.84
C ILE A 315 -13.45 -9.35 -6.74
N PHE A 316 -13.26 -10.53 -6.16
CA PHE A 316 -13.01 -11.74 -6.95
C PHE A 316 -14.23 -12.16 -7.76
N ASP A 317 -15.41 -12.18 -7.16
CA ASP A 317 -16.66 -12.58 -7.82
C ASP A 317 -17.04 -11.61 -8.94
N GLU A 318 -16.91 -10.30 -8.69
CA GLU A 318 -17.10 -9.28 -9.72
C GLU A 318 -16.12 -9.45 -10.88
N ALA A 319 -14.85 -9.76 -10.60
CA ALA A 319 -13.84 -9.98 -11.64
C ALA A 319 -14.19 -11.20 -12.50
N GLN A 320 -14.63 -12.31 -11.89
CA GLN A 320 -15.11 -13.49 -12.63
C GLN A 320 -16.29 -13.12 -13.55
N ALA A 321 -17.26 -12.35 -13.05
CA ALA A 321 -18.40 -11.90 -13.85
C ALA A 321 -17.97 -10.98 -15.02
N VAL A 322 -17.00 -10.08 -14.82
CA VAL A 322 -16.43 -9.24 -15.89
C VAL A 322 -15.72 -10.10 -16.94
N LEU A 323 -14.85 -11.01 -16.52
CA LEU A 323 -14.11 -11.88 -17.43
C LEU A 323 -15.04 -12.80 -18.24
N GLY A 324 -16.08 -13.36 -17.61
CA GLY A 324 -17.10 -14.16 -18.28
C GLY A 324 -17.90 -13.36 -19.33
N ARG A 325 -18.21 -12.09 -19.06
CA ARG A 325 -18.82 -11.21 -20.07
C ARG A 325 -17.88 -10.93 -21.24
N LEU A 326 -16.61 -10.66 -20.97
CA LEU A 326 -15.60 -10.38 -22.00
C LEU A 326 -15.30 -11.60 -22.88
N SER A 327 -15.33 -12.82 -22.32
CA SER A 327 -15.17 -14.05 -23.11
C SER A 327 -16.34 -14.29 -24.06
N ASN A 328 -17.55 -13.88 -23.66
CA ASN A 328 -18.77 -14.03 -24.45
C ASN A 328 -18.99 -12.90 -25.48
N ALA A 329 -18.21 -11.82 -25.42
CA ALA A 329 -18.26 -10.71 -26.37
C ALA A 329 -17.50 -11.00 -27.68
N ARG A 330 -17.12 -12.26 -27.92
CA ARG A 330 -16.42 -12.74 -29.12
C ARG A 330 -17.37 -13.47 -30.04
#